data_AF-A0A7V8YH55-F1
#
_entry.id   AF-A0A7V8YH55-F1
#
_cell.length_a   1.000
_cell.length_b   1.000
_cell.length_c   1.000
_cell.angle_alpha   90.00
_cell.angle_beta   90.00
_cell.angle_gamma   90.00
#
_symmetry.space_group_name_H-M   'P 1'
#
loop_
_entity.id
_entity.type
_entity.pdbx_description
1 polymer ?
#
loop_
_entity_poly.entity_id
_entity_poly.type
_entity_poly.pdbx_seq_one_letter_code
_entity_poly.pdbx_strand_id
1 'polypeptide(L)' 'PVVLRCGLPRPAELAPGAAIVQVDGVGWLTLSEPDRDTFITVDRSVFVALTVPRGLGSGPVQTVSDVVRSALPGA' A
#
# COMPACT_ATOMS: atom_id res chain seq x y z
N PRO A 1 1.89 -15.51 -4.14
CA PRO A 1 2.68 -15.28 -2.91
C PRO A 1 2.42 -13.86 -2.39
N VAL A 2 2.43 -13.63 -1.07
CA VAL A 2 2.36 -12.29 -0.49
C VAL A 2 3.78 -11.71 -0.39
N VAL A 3 3.98 -10.49 -0.86
CA VAL A 3 5.31 -9.85 -0.93
C VAL A 3 5.23 -8.44 -0.33
N LEU A 4 6.15 -8.13 0.59
CA LEU A 4 6.32 -6.80 1.16
C LEU A 4 7.67 -6.22 0.74
N ARG A 5 7.67 -4.99 0.21
CA ARG A 5 8.87 -4.26 -0.20
C ARG A 5 8.87 -2.90 0.50
N CYS A 6 9.91 -2.62 1.27
CA CYS A 6 10.08 -1.37 2.01
C CYS A 6 11.18 -0.52 1.38
N GLY A 7 11.16 0.79 1.59
CA GLY A 7 12.23 1.67 1.12
C GLY A 7 12.15 1.99 -0.38
N LEU A 8 10.95 1.95 -0.96
CA LEU A 8 10.77 2.22 -2.39
C LEU A 8 10.97 3.71 -2.70
N PRO A 9 11.47 4.05 -3.91
CA PRO A 9 11.37 5.41 -4.41
C PRO A 9 9.89 5.79 -4.60
N ARG A 10 9.62 7.10 -4.68
CA ARG A 10 8.28 7.61 -4.97
C ARG A 10 7.77 7.01 -6.28
N PRO A 11 6.62 6.30 -6.28
CA PRO A 11 6.07 5.68 -7.48
C PRO A 11 5.64 6.75 -8.50
N ALA A 12 5.85 6.47 -9.79
CA ALA A 12 5.52 7.41 -10.87
C ALA A 12 3.99 7.58 -11.02
N GLU A 13 3.25 6.52 -10.67
CA GLU A 13 1.79 6.44 -10.69
C GLU A 13 1.14 7.30 -9.61
N LEU A 14 1.90 7.75 -8.60
CA LEU A 14 1.43 8.73 -7.62
C LEU A 14 1.49 10.14 -8.23
N ALA A 15 0.59 10.38 -9.17
CA ALA A 15 0.38 11.65 -9.85
C ALA A 15 -0.90 12.35 -9.35
N PRO A 16 -1.10 13.65 -9.63
CA PRO A 16 -2.37 14.32 -9.35
C PRO A 16 -3.56 13.54 -9.94
N GLY A 17 -4.59 13.31 -9.12
CA GLY A 17 -5.76 12.51 -9.51
C GLY A 17 -5.61 11.00 -9.34
N ALA A 18 -4.47 10.51 -8.81
CA ALA A 18 -4.31 9.10 -8.47
C ALA A 18 -5.41 8.64 -7.48
N ALA A 19 -5.96 7.46 -7.73
CA ALA A 19 -6.97 6.86 -6.86
C ALA A 19 -6.28 6.28 -5.61
N ILE A 20 -6.57 6.89 -4.46
CA ILE A 20 -6.05 6.46 -3.16
C ILE A 20 -7.18 5.82 -2.36
N VAL A 21 -6.92 4.62 -1.83
CA VAL A 21 -7.82 3.91 -0.92
C VAL A 21 -7.33 4.10 0.51
N GLN A 22 -8.23 4.43 1.42
CA GLN A 22 -7.92 4.49 2.85
C GLN A 22 -8.22 3.15 3.50
N VAL A 23 -7.22 2.59 4.18
CA VAL A 23 -7.37 1.37 4.99
C VAL A 23 -6.76 1.68 6.34
N ASP A 24 -7.58 1.65 7.38
CA ASP A 24 -7.12 1.83 8.76
C ASP A 24 -6.26 3.12 8.92
N GLY A 25 -6.69 4.23 8.32
CA GLY A 25 -5.97 5.52 8.42
C GLY A 25 -4.62 5.57 7.68
N VAL A 26 -4.33 4.58 6.85
CA VAL A 26 -3.22 4.56 5.90
C VAL A 26 -3.77 4.70 4.49
N GLY A 27 -3.24 5.67 3.74
CA GLY A 27 -3.55 5.82 2.33
C GLY A 27 -2.74 4.87 1.48
N TRP A 28 -3.39 4.26 0.50
CA TRP A 28 -2.80 3.29 -0.41
C TRP A 28 -3.12 3.64 -1.86
N LEU A 29 -2.07 3.85 -2.67
CA LEU A 29 -2.16 3.77 -4.11
C LEU A 29 -2.30 2.30 -4.51
N THR A 30 -3.31 1.96 -5.31
CA THR A 30 -3.56 0.58 -5.73
C THR A 30 -3.24 0.39 -7.20
N LEU A 31 -2.35 -0.56 -7.50
CA LEU A 31 -2.04 -1.02 -8.85
C LEU A 31 -2.58 -2.44 -9.00
N SER A 32 -3.52 -2.62 -9.93
CA SER A 32 -4.23 -3.88 -10.12
C SER A 32 -3.73 -4.62 -11.36
N GLU A 33 -3.50 -5.92 -11.20
CA GLU A 33 -3.12 -6.86 -12.25
C GLU A 33 -4.09 -8.05 -12.24
N PRO A 34 -4.17 -8.89 -13.31
CA PRO A 34 -5.19 -9.93 -13.40
C PRO A 34 -5.24 -10.90 -12.21
N ASP A 35 -4.09 -11.22 -11.61
CA ASP A 35 -3.91 -12.23 -10.57
C ASP A 35 -3.52 -11.65 -9.20
N ARG A 36 -3.23 -10.34 -9.11
CA ARG A 36 -2.71 -9.70 -7.90
C ARG A 36 -3.02 -8.20 -7.84
N ASP A 37 -2.96 -7.66 -6.64
CA ASP A 37 -3.01 -6.22 -6.41
C ASP A 37 -1.77 -5.79 -5.63
N THR A 38 -1.22 -4.62 -5.97
CA THR A 38 -0.11 -3.98 -5.26
C THR A 38 -0.59 -2.69 -4.63
N PHE A 39 -0.50 -2.62 -3.31
CA PHE A 39 -0.84 -1.45 -2.50
C PHE A 39 0.44 -0.74 -2.11
N ILE A 40 0.55 0.56 -2.42
CA ILE A 40 1.73 1.37 -2.08
C ILE A 40 1.31 2.49 -1.12
N THR A 41 1.94 2.58 0.05
CA THR A 41 1.61 3.60 1.06
C THR A 41 1.83 5.01 0.53
N VAL A 42 0.96 5.96 0.86
CA VAL A 42 1.13 7.39 0.54
C VAL A 42 1.19 8.25 1.81
N ASP A 43 1.71 9.47 1.68
CA ASP A 43 1.85 10.44 2.79
C ASP A 43 2.65 9.88 3.98
N ARG A 44 3.73 9.15 3.68
CA ARG A 44 4.68 8.57 4.63
C ARG A 44 6.10 8.93 4.26
N SER A 45 7.00 8.94 5.24
CA SER A 45 8.44 9.21 5.04
C SER A 45 9.14 8.16 4.17
N VAL A 46 8.58 6.95 4.11
CA VAL A 46 9.07 5.83 3.29
C VAL A 46 7.89 5.18 2.58
N PHE A 47 8.05 4.87 1.29
CA PHE A 47 7.06 4.11 0.51
C PHE A 47 7.24 2.61 0.73
N VAL A 48 6.15 1.94 1.09
CA VAL A 48 6.08 0.49 1.25
C VAL A 48 5.07 -0.07 0.25
N ALA A 49 5.44 -1.12 -0.48
CA ALA A 49 4.53 -1.85 -1.35
C ALA A 49 4.20 -3.24 -0.81
N LEU A 50 2.92 -3.52 -0.68
CA LEU A 50 2.37 -4.83 -0.39
C LEU A 50 1.71 -5.38 -1.65
N THR A 51 2.25 -6.47 -2.18
CA THR A 51 1.65 -7.20 -3.30
C THR A 51 0.99 -8.47 -2.80
N VAL A 52 -0.30 -8.65 -3.12
CA VAL A 52 -1.13 -9.77 -2.68
C VAL A 52 -1.83 -10.44 -3.86
N PRO A 53 -1.89 -11.79 -3.91
CA PRO A 53 -2.75 -12.50 -4.84
C PRO A 53 -4.22 -12.13 -4.66
N ARG A 54 -4.97 -12.12 -5.75
CA ARG A 54 -6.42 -11.94 -5.70
C ARG A 54 -7.10 -13.10 -4.99
N GLY A 55 -8.23 -12.81 -4.35
CA GLY A 55 -9.02 -13.79 -3.59
C GLY A 55 -8.62 -13.94 -2.12
N LEU A 56 -7.58 -13.25 -1.64
CA LEU A 56 -7.18 -13.26 -0.22
C LEU A 56 -8.01 -12.32 0.68
N GLY A 57 -8.87 -11.49 0.09
CA GLY A 57 -9.60 -10.45 0.82
C GLY A 57 -8.70 -9.31 1.31
N SER A 58 -9.20 -8.50 2.25
CA SER A 58 -8.53 -7.29 2.75
C SER A 58 -7.61 -7.50 3.96
N GLY A 59 -7.63 -8.69 4.59
CA GLY A 59 -6.89 -8.96 5.82
C GLY A 59 -5.39 -8.62 5.78
N PRO A 60 -4.66 -8.96 4.69
CA PRO A 60 -3.24 -8.59 4.58
C PRO A 60 -3.00 -7.08 4.59
N VAL A 61 -3.77 -6.29 3.83
CA VAL A 61 -3.58 -4.83 3.77
C VAL A 61 -3.99 -4.15 5.08
N GLN A 62 -5.00 -4.67 5.78
CA GLN A 62 -5.38 -4.20 7.13
C GLN A 62 -4.24 -4.44 8.13
N THR A 63 -3.71 -5.67 8.18
CA THR A 63 -2.61 -6.03 9.09
C THR A 63 -1.37 -5.18 8.86
N VAL A 64 -1.01 -4.94 7.59
CA VAL A 64 0.13 -4.07 7.26
C VAL A 64 -0.17 -2.61 7.55
N SER A 65 -1.42 -2.16 7.41
CA SER A 65 -1.82 -0.78 7.74
C SER A 65 -1.61 -0.47 9.23
N ASP A 66 -1.94 -1.40 10.12
CA ASP A 66 -1.68 -1.23 11.56
C ASP A 66 -0.18 -1.09 11.86
N VAL A 67 0.65 -1.93 11.24
CA VAL A 67 2.12 -1.84 11.39
C VAL A 67 2.66 -0.54 10.81
N VAL A 68 2.22 -0.14 9.62
CA VAL A 68 2.63 1.11 8.98
C VAL A 68 2.23 2.30 9.84
N ARG A 69 1.00 2.36 10.37
CA ARG A 69 0.56 3.45 11.24
C ARG A 69 1.47 3.64 12.44
N SER A 70 1.92 2.55 13.06
CA SER A 70 2.80 2.60 14.23
C SER A 70 4.26 2.91 13.89
N ALA A 71 4.81 2.33 12.81
CA ALA A 71 6.23 2.42 12.48
C ALA A 71 6.56 3.63 11.59
N LEU A 72 5.60 4.04 10.75
CA LEU A 72 5.69 5.15 9.81
C LEU A 72 4.45 6.04 10.00
N PRO A 73 4.46 6.93 10.99
CA PRO A 73 3.38 7.89 11.16
C PRO A 73 3.18 8.76 9.91
N GLY A 74 1.94 9.22 9.70
CA GLY A 74 1.64 10.17 8.63
C GLY A 74 2.40 11.48 8.80
N ALA A 75 2.67 12.11 7.66
CA ALA A 75 3.11 13.51 7.61
C ALA A 75 1.98 14.47 8.05
#